data_AF-A0A8T6SI73-F1
#
_entry.id   AF-A0A8T6SI73-F1
#
_cell.length_a   1.000
_cell.length_b   1.000
_cell.length_c   1.000
_cell.angle_alpha   90.00
_cell.angle_beta   90.00
_cell.angle_gamma   90.00
#
_symmetry.space_group_name_H-M   'P 1'
#
loop_
_entity.id
_entity.type
_entity.pdbx_description
1 polymer ?
#
loop_
_entity_poly.entity_id
_entity_poly.type
_entity_poly.pdbx_seq_one_letter_code
_entity_poly.pdbx_strand_id
1 'polypeptide(L)'
;MSNFNKIKQNIITRNGYGVHLEGSRRNVISSNTFLSNLLGSYLDHANRNAVAGNTFTNHSVGCYMNGSRGNTVKDNIMWENRMGFFVDGPARDHYEHKIVNNFVEGKRAYFLYNLKNTILELF
;
A
#
# COMPACT_ATOMS: atom_id res chain seq x y z
N MET A 1 -13.76 -0.61 -12.87
CA MET A 1 -12.95 0.63 -12.81
C MET A 1 -13.77 1.75 -12.19
N SER A 2 -13.42 2.17 -10.97
CA SER A 2 -14.12 3.22 -10.22
C SER A 2 -13.12 4.24 -9.69
N ASN A 3 -13.38 5.52 -9.91
CA ASN A 3 -12.42 6.60 -9.63
C ASN A 3 -12.96 7.56 -8.57
N PHE A 4 -12.08 8.28 -7.89
CA PHE A 4 -12.44 9.34 -6.93
C PHE A 4 -13.28 8.87 -5.72
N ASN A 5 -13.17 7.61 -5.35
CA ASN A 5 -13.85 7.07 -4.17
C ASN A 5 -13.03 7.28 -2.92
N LYS A 6 -13.72 7.30 -1.78
CA LYS A 6 -13.12 7.38 -0.45
C LYS A 6 -13.60 6.21 0.39
N ILE A 7 -12.66 5.37 0.82
CA ILE A 7 -12.90 4.28 1.75
C ILE A 7 -12.18 4.68 3.04
N LYS A 8 -12.95 5.09 4.05
CA LYS A 8 -12.39 5.66 5.27
C LYS A 8 -13.06 5.14 6.53
N GLN A 9 -12.28 4.96 7.60
CA GLN A 9 -12.79 4.66 8.94
C GLN A 9 -13.64 3.38 9.02
N ASN A 10 -13.25 2.36 8.25
CA ASN A 10 -13.90 1.06 8.28
C ASN A 10 -13.02 0.02 8.99
N ILE A 11 -13.67 -1.02 9.51
CA ILE A 11 -13.04 -2.27 9.91
C ILE A 11 -13.30 -3.28 8.80
N ILE A 12 -12.24 -3.74 8.13
CA ILE A 12 -12.31 -4.61 6.95
C ILE A 12 -11.60 -5.92 7.29
N THR A 13 -12.36 -6.98 7.53
CA THR A 13 -11.82 -8.19 8.16
C THR A 13 -12.28 -9.48 7.48
N ARG A 14 -11.40 -10.49 7.45
CA ARG A 14 -11.67 -11.87 6.99
C ARG A 14 -12.16 -11.99 5.53
N ASN A 15 -11.51 -11.28 4.61
CA ASN A 15 -11.79 -11.37 3.17
C ASN A 15 -10.57 -11.93 2.40
N GLY A 16 -10.79 -12.37 1.16
CA GLY A 16 -9.67 -12.61 0.23
C GLY A 16 -8.92 -11.30 -0.06
N TYR A 17 -9.65 -10.27 -0.47
CA TYR A 17 -9.10 -8.92 -0.64
C TYR A 17 -9.89 -7.96 0.24
N GLY A 18 -9.21 -7.20 1.10
CA GLY A 18 -9.88 -6.20 1.92
C GLY A 18 -10.44 -5.05 1.07
N VAL A 19 -9.55 -4.40 0.30
CA VAL A 19 -9.95 -3.47 -0.78
C VAL A 19 -9.21 -3.85 -2.05
N HIS A 20 -9.95 -4.09 -3.12
CA HIS A 20 -9.40 -4.32 -4.46
C HIS A 20 -9.72 -3.14 -5.38
N LEU A 21 -8.68 -2.45 -5.85
CA LEU A 21 -8.77 -1.42 -6.87
C LEU A 21 -8.21 -1.97 -8.17
N GLU A 22 -9.08 -2.21 -9.15
CA GLU A 22 -8.70 -2.74 -10.46
C GLU A 22 -8.87 -1.66 -11.53
N GLY A 23 -7.80 -1.35 -12.28
CA GLY A 23 -7.80 -0.35 -13.35
C GLY A 23 -8.28 1.05 -12.90
N SER A 24 -8.17 1.33 -11.61
CA SER A 24 -8.86 2.45 -10.95
C SER A 24 -7.87 3.54 -10.51
N ARG A 25 -8.32 4.80 -10.47
CA ARG A 25 -7.47 5.96 -10.19
C ARG A 25 -8.08 6.96 -9.22
N ARG A 26 -7.19 7.67 -8.51
CA ARG A 26 -7.53 8.78 -7.60
C ARG A 26 -8.50 8.39 -6.48
N ASN A 27 -8.47 7.13 -6.05
CA ASN A 27 -9.18 6.69 -4.86
C ASN A 27 -8.33 6.93 -3.61
N VAL A 28 -9.00 7.09 -2.47
CA VAL A 28 -8.38 7.28 -1.15
C VAL A 28 -8.83 6.18 -0.22
N ILE A 29 -7.89 5.37 0.26
CA ILE A 29 -8.08 4.37 1.30
C ILE A 29 -7.37 4.90 2.55
N SER A 30 -8.11 5.37 3.54
CA SER A 30 -7.50 6.05 4.69
C SER A 30 -8.13 5.76 6.04
N SER A 31 -7.31 5.63 7.08
CA SER A 31 -7.80 5.45 8.46
C SER A 31 -8.70 4.23 8.62
N ASN A 32 -8.45 3.16 7.86
CA ASN A 32 -9.14 1.89 8.03
C ASN A 32 -8.30 0.91 8.84
N THR A 33 -8.97 -0.04 9.48
CA THR A 33 -8.36 -1.20 10.13
C THR A 33 -8.62 -2.43 9.28
N PHE A 34 -7.57 -2.97 8.67
CA PHE A 34 -7.60 -4.23 7.96
C PHE A 34 -7.13 -5.34 8.88
N LEU A 35 -7.87 -6.45 8.96
CA LEU A 35 -7.54 -7.58 9.83
C LEU A 35 -7.80 -8.93 9.17
N SER A 36 -6.79 -9.82 9.17
CA SER A 36 -6.97 -11.20 8.71
C SER A 36 -7.56 -11.34 7.31
N ASN A 37 -7.20 -10.45 6.37
CA ASN A 37 -7.50 -10.64 4.95
C ASN A 37 -6.32 -11.36 4.27
N LEU A 38 -6.53 -12.04 3.14
CA LEU A 38 -5.38 -12.59 2.39
C LEU A 38 -4.49 -11.43 1.89
N LEU A 39 -5.07 -10.47 1.17
CA LEU A 39 -4.43 -9.18 0.89
C LEU A 39 -5.22 -8.06 1.58
N GLY A 40 -4.53 -7.16 2.30
CA GLY A 40 -5.17 -6.03 2.96
C GLY A 40 -5.76 -5.06 1.92
N SER A 41 -4.87 -4.43 1.13
CA SER A 41 -5.25 -3.67 -0.05
C SER A 41 -4.50 -4.18 -1.28
N TYR A 42 -5.22 -4.30 -2.40
CA TYR A 42 -4.68 -4.74 -3.67
C TYR A 42 -4.97 -3.69 -4.74
N LEU A 43 -3.91 -3.10 -5.30
CA LEU A 43 -3.93 -2.11 -6.36
C LEU A 43 -3.44 -2.80 -7.63
N ASP A 44 -4.37 -3.24 -8.46
CA ASP A 44 -4.11 -4.00 -9.68
C ASP A 44 -4.30 -3.09 -10.91
N HIS A 45 -3.19 -2.80 -11.61
CA HIS A 45 -3.15 -1.82 -12.69
C HIS A 45 -3.82 -0.48 -12.31
N ALA A 46 -3.69 -0.10 -11.03
CA ALA A 46 -4.41 0.99 -10.40
C ALA A 46 -3.47 2.13 -10.02
N ASN A 47 -3.67 3.27 -10.70
CA ASN A 47 -2.69 4.35 -10.72
C ASN A 47 -3.15 5.57 -9.93
N ARG A 48 -2.20 6.27 -9.32
CA ARG A 48 -2.44 7.56 -8.64
C ARG A 48 -3.53 7.48 -7.54
N ASN A 49 -3.51 6.42 -6.75
CA ASN A 49 -4.34 6.24 -5.56
C ASN A 49 -3.54 6.58 -4.29
N ALA A 50 -4.26 6.83 -3.18
CA ALA A 50 -3.65 7.10 -1.88
C ALA A 50 -4.07 6.03 -0.86
N VAL A 51 -3.08 5.40 -0.21
CA VAL A 51 -3.26 4.47 0.91
C VAL A 51 -2.58 5.10 2.12
N ALA A 52 -3.36 5.71 3.02
CA ALA A 52 -2.81 6.59 4.06
C ALA A 52 -3.36 6.34 5.46
N GLY A 53 -2.49 6.20 6.46
CA GLY A 53 -2.94 6.12 7.86
C GLY A 53 -3.77 4.90 8.19
N ASN A 54 -3.59 3.78 7.47
CA ASN A 54 -4.30 2.54 7.74
C ASN A 54 -3.46 1.61 8.63
N THR A 55 -4.15 0.73 9.36
CA THR A 55 -3.53 -0.38 10.09
C THR A 55 -3.83 -1.68 9.36
N PHE A 56 -2.79 -2.41 8.98
CA PHE A 56 -2.90 -3.74 8.37
C PHE A 56 -2.32 -4.80 9.30
N THR A 57 -3.16 -5.72 9.78
CA THR A 57 -2.75 -6.78 10.71
C THR A 57 -3.08 -8.18 10.20
N ASN A 58 -2.12 -9.11 10.30
CA ASN A 58 -2.30 -10.54 10.02
C ASN A 58 -2.73 -10.86 8.57
N HIS A 59 -2.04 -10.29 7.57
CA HIS A 59 -2.26 -10.54 6.15
C HIS A 59 -1.12 -11.35 5.51
N SER A 60 -1.36 -11.96 4.35
CA SER A 60 -0.26 -12.40 3.49
C SER A 60 0.53 -11.20 2.94
N VAL A 61 -0.18 -10.16 2.47
CA VAL A 61 0.43 -8.88 2.09
C VAL A 61 -0.46 -7.74 2.59
N GLY A 62 0.11 -6.76 3.30
CA GLY A 62 -0.64 -5.60 3.79
C GLY A 62 -1.14 -4.72 2.64
N CYS A 63 -0.23 -4.26 1.78
CA CYS A 63 -0.57 -3.49 0.58
C CYS A 63 0.23 -3.98 -0.62
N TYR A 64 -0.48 -4.51 -1.63
CA TYR A 64 0.11 -5.02 -2.86
C TYR A 64 -0.20 -4.07 -4.03
N MET A 65 0.83 -3.55 -4.68
CA MET A 65 0.75 -2.76 -5.91
C MET A 65 1.30 -3.59 -7.07
N ASN A 66 0.41 -4.06 -7.97
CA ASN A 66 0.76 -4.85 -9.14
C ASN A 66 0.48 -4.05 -10.41
N GLY A 67 1.46 -3.94 -11.30
CA GLY A 67 1.29 -3.24 -12.59
C GLY A 67 0.87 -1.78 -12.45
N SER A 68 1.19 -1.15 -11.31
CA SER A 68 0.59 0.11 -10.86
C SER A 68 1.66 1.19 -10.71
N ARG A 69 1.31 2.47 -10.86
CA ARG A 69 2.27 3.59 -10.74
C ARG A 69 1.68 4.84 -10.10
N GLY A 70 2.57 5.67 -9.55
CA GLY A 70 2.22 6.99 -9.00
C GLY A 70 1.33 6.94 -7.76
N ASN A 71 1.18 5.78 -7.12
CA ASN A 71 0.46 5.65 -5.84
C ASN A 71 1.25 6.28 -4.69
N THR A 72 0.53 6.85 -3.74
CA THR A 72 1.09 7.34 -2.47
C THR A 72 0.67 6.40 -1.34
N VAL A 73 1.66 5.81 -0.68
CA VAL A 73 1.45 4.90 0.46
C VAL A 73 2.15 5.51 1.66
N LYS A 74 1.39 6.04 2.61
CA LYS A 74 1.98 6.84 3.68
C LYS A 74 1.38 6.60 5.06
N ASP A 75 2.20 6.75 6.09
CA ASP A 75 1.76 6.76 7.48
C ASP A 75 0.97 5.49 7.89
N ASN A 76 1.19 4.36 7.20
CA ASN A 76 0.50 3.10 7.51
C ASN A 76 1.30 2.28 8.52
N ILE A 77 0.59 1.55 9.37
CA ILE A 77 1.15 0.61 10.34
C ILE A 77 0.82 -0.80 9.87
N MET A 78 1.84 -1.66 9.80
CA MET A 78 1.73 -3.03 9.32
C MET A 78 2.34 -3.97 10.34
N TRP A 79 1.54 -4.90 10.83
CA TRP A 79 1.92 -5.78 11.93
C TRP A 79 1.50 -7.22 11.64
N GLU A 80 2.34 -8.19 11.98
CA GLU A 80 2.11 -9.62 11.78
C GLU A 80 1.70 -9.99 10.34
N ASN A 81 2.14 -9.22 9.34
CA ASN A 81 1.89 -9.57 7.95
C ASN A 81 3.08 -10.37 7.42
N ARG A 82 2.85 -11.40 6.58
CA ARG A 82 3.97 -12.11 5.93
C ARG A 82 4.84 -11.14 5.11
N MET A 83 4.21 -10.16 4.48
CA MET A 83 4.86 -9.02 3.83
C MET A 83 4.08 -7.73 4.14
N GLY A 84 4.76 -6.65 4.49
CA GLY A 84 4.12 -5.34 4.68
C GLY A 84 3.60 -4.77 3.36
N PHE A 85 4.52 -4.35 2.51
CA PHE A 85 4.23 -3.89 1.14
C PHE A 85 4.84 -4.85 0.13
N PHE A 86 4.18 -5.01 -1.01
CA PHE A 86 4.75 -5.68 -2.17
C PHE A 86 4.48 -4.83 -3.41
N VAL A 87 5.51 -4.66 -4.24
CA VAL A 87 5.44 -3.89 -5.49
C VAL A 87 5.95 -4.78 -6.59
N ASP A 88 5.13 -5.02 -7.61
CA ASP A 88 5.46 -5.87 -8.74
C ASP A 88 4.97 -5.26 -10.05
N GLY A 89 5.61 -5.64 -11.14
CA GLY A 89 5.23 -5.27 -12.48
C GLY A 89 6.40 -5.27 -13.47
N PRO A 90 6.10 -5.44 -14.77
CA PRO A 90 7.14 -5.57 -15.80
C PRO A 90 7.78 -4.25 -16.23
N ALA A 91 7.10 -3.11 -16.07
CA ALA A 91 7.58 -1.81 -16.51
C ALA A 91 8.30 -1.07 -15.37
N ARG A 92 9.31 -0.26 -15.71
CA ARG A 92 10.08 0.53 -14.73
C ARG A 92 9.19 1.48 -13.95
N ASP A 93 8.24 2.14 -14.62
CA ASP A 93 7.33 3.09 -13.98
C ASP A 93 6.38 2.42 -12.97
N HIS A 94 6.22 1.09 -12.99
CA HIS A 94 5.45 0.36 -11.97
C HIS A 94 6.08 0.40 -10.57
N TYR A 95 7.33 0.85 -10.46
CA TYR A 95 8.00 1.04 -9.17
C TYR A 95 8.03 2.52 -8.76
N GLU A 96 7.48 3.43 -9.58
CA GLU A 96 7.40 4.86 -9.27
C GLU A 96 6.26 5.15 -8.28
N HIS A 97 6.53 4.86 -7.01
CA HIS A 97 5.62 5.10 -5.89
C HIS A 97 6.21 6.04 -4.85
N LYS A 98 5.33 6.79 -4.18
CA LYS A 98 5.70 7.57 -2.99
C LYS A 98 5.35 6.77 -1.75
N ILE A 99 6.32 6.02 -1.22
CA ILE A 99 6.17 5.21 0.00
C ILE A 99 6.96 5.87 1.13
N VAL A 100 6.26 6.40 2.14
CA VAL A 100 6.86 7.30 3.15
C VAL A 100 6.22 7.10 4.52
N ASN A 101 7.02 7.13 5.59
CA ASN A 101 6.54 7.07 6.98
C ASN A 101 5.67 5.85 7.32
N ASN A 102 5.87 4.73 6.62
CA ASN A 102 5.19 3.49 6.98
C ASN A 102 6.02 2.72 8.01
N PHE A 103 5.34 1.96 8.85
CA PHE A 103 5.96 1.09 9.85
C PHE A 103 5.59 -0.36 9.56
N VAL A 104 6.58 -1.24 9.50
CA VAL A 104 6.42 -2.69 9.34
C VAL A 104 7.07 -3.36 10.54
N GLU A 105 6.30 -4.13 11.31
CA GLU A 105 6.74 -4.73 12.58
C GLU A 105 7.40 -3.70 13.52
N GLY A 106 6.79 -2.51 13.60
CA GLY A 106 7.25 -1.41 14.46
C GLY A 106 8.48 -0.66 13.94
N LYS A 107 9.06 -1.07 12.81
CA LYS A 107 10.24 -0.43 12.21
C LYS A 107 9.84 0.43 11.03
N ARG A 108 10.53 1.56 10.86
CA ARG A 108 10.32 2.43 9.70
C ARG A 108 10.70 1.69 8.41
N ALA A 109 9.76 1.65 7.47
CA ALA A 109 9.96 1.05 6.15
C ALA A 109 10.52 2.09 5.17
N TYR A 110 11.55 1.68 4.44
CA TYR A 110 12.17 2.48 3.37
C TYR A 110 12.00 1.76 2.04
N PHE A 111 11.54 2.50 1.04
CA PHE A 111 11.42 2.03 -0.33
C PHE A 111 12.43 2.76 -1.20
N LEU A 112 13.49 2.05 -1.58
CA LEU A 112 14.62 2.61 -2.30
C LEU A 112 14.48 2.29 -3.78
N TYR A 113 13.98 3.25 -4.56
CA TYR A 113 13.80 3.09 -6.00
C TYR A 113 14.22 4.36 -6.74
N ASN A 114 14.93 4.17 -7.86
CA ASN A 114 15.43 5.25 -8.73
C ASN A 114 16.17 6.37 -7.99
N LEU A 115 16.84 6.04 -6.88
CA LEU A 115 17.67 6.97 -6.13
C LEU A 115 19.01 7.17 -6.84
N LYS A 116 19.44 8.44 -6.96
CA LYS A 116 20.74 8.82 -7.53
C LYS A 116 21.44 9.76 -6.57
N ASN A 117 22.70 9.45 -6.22
CA ASN A 117 23.52 10.25 -5.31
C ASN A 117 22.81 10.58 -3.98
N THR A 118 22.00 9.64 -3.47
CA THR A 118 21.21 9.82 -2.25
C THR A 118 21.96 9.22 -1.06
N ILE A 119 22.21 10.04 -0.03
CA ILE A 119 22.68 9.59 1.27
C ILE A 119 21.45 9.18 2.09
N LEU A 120 21.48 7.98 2.67
CA LEU A 120 20.41 7.48 3.54
C LEU A 120 20.86 7.60 4.99
N GLU A 121 20.26 8.53 5.73
CA GLU A 121 20.43 8.64 7.18
C GLU A 121 19.26 7.93 7.86
N LEU A 122 19.56 6.80 8.50
CA LEU A 122 18.59 5.96 9.21
C LEU A 122 18.69 6.28 10.70
N PHE A 123 17.82 7.14 11.21
CA PHE A 123 17.67 7.43 12.65
C PHE A 123 16.56 6.58 13.27
#